data_AF-A0A1D7V1Y6-F1
#
_entry.id   AF-A0A1D7V1Y6-F1
#
_cell.length_a   1.000
_cell.length_b   1.000
_cell.length_c   1.000
_cell.angle_alpha   90.00
_cell.angle_beta   90.00
_cell.angle_gamma   90.00
#
_symmetry.space_group_name_H-M   'P 1'
#
loop_
_entity.id
_entity.type
_entity.pdbx_description
1 polymer ?
#
loop_
_entity_poly.entity_id
_entity_poly.type
_entity_poly.pdbx_seq_one_letter_code
_entity_poly.pdbx_strand_id
1 'polypeptide(L)'
;MIRQRILTFSKLLILLFIFWIGTESAMLFPQDQEDQSLNLRMVPFWKGEVEAVYRGKGKVKIRIRRGSVFYGKEEEEIKAILARKQEYPVLQTNPEKEIGLFSIRQISVAYQSTSRGRKANEVELFGSFTANAGVPESLLAAGTFIQDYKQEVAYVEPGAFFTDERRRTRPIKQLRHPKDGKEMVLVSGGYEQNGELFYESMGFFLHGQGNDASEDTYNPFYFKPDRGNLQDVSSFYIDKYEVTNQEYSKFLKETNNPPPPHWPNGIYPSGKEHHPVNGLTYREAESYARWSGKRLPTEMEWEKAARGTGITWMINRDESYSFYPNPLEYPFGNDFDPVLCNTIESKRMDTIGVYELAKKSASPYGVIGMCGNVAEWTSSDYLPYKGHSLKRSAFGKMHKVIRGGSFSSNKEESTSYHRSFGGIPNLKTDRRAGIRLVWDLPGR
;
A
#
# COMPACT_ATOMS: atom_id res chain seq x y z
N MET A 1 88.28 -12.89 37.16
CA MET A 1 88.17 -14.37 37.28
C MET A 1 86.70 -14.76 37.19
N ILE A 2 86.26 -15.07 35.97
CA ILE A 2 85.71 -16.40 35.60
C ILE A 2 84.39 -16.73 36.32
N ARG A 3 83.28 -16.50 35.61
CA ARG A 3 82.24 -17.51 35.40
C ARG A 3 81.30 -17.06 34.28
N GLN A 4 81.55 -17.63 33.10
CA GLN A 4 80.72 -17.56 31.92
C GLN A 4 79.51 -18.51 32.05
N ARG A 5 78.44 -18.16 31.32
CA ARG A 5 77.36 -19.04 30.80
C ARG A 5 76.29 -19.50 31.79
N ILE A 6 75.12 -18.84 31.74
CA ILE A 6 73.83 -19.35 31.22
C ILE A 6 72.67 -18.52 31.82
N LEU A 7 71.73 -18.12 30.95
CA LEU A 7 70.43 -17.47 31.23
C LEU A 7 70.44 -15.99 31.65
N THR A 8 70.69 -15.11 30.69
CA THR A 8 70.37 -13.67 30.75
C THR A 8 69.00 -13.40 30.12
N PHE A 9 67.95 -13.28 30.92
CA PHE A 9 66.69 -12.65 30.51
C PHE A 9 65.97 -12.08 31.73
N SER A 10 66.31 -10.85 32.12
CA SER A 10 65.51 -10.01 33.00
C SER A 10 66.06 -8.58 32.95
N LYS A 11 65.19 -7.63 32.56
CA LYS A 11 65.39 -6.16 32.53
C LYS A 11 66.09 -5.56 31.30
N LEU A 12 65.39 -5.58 30.16
CA LEU A 12 65.32 -4.44 29.24
C LEU A 12 64.15 -4.65 28.24
N LEU A 13 62.97 -4.07 28.49
CA LEU A 13 61.94 -3.90 27.46
C LEU A 13 60.96 -2.78 27.85
N ILE A 14 61.46 -1.55 27.85
CA ILE A 14 60.64 -0.33 27.81
C ILE A 14 61.27 0.53 26.71
N LEU A 15 60.72 0.45 25.50
CA LEU A 15 60.82 1.40 24.37
C LEU A 15 60.66 0.63 23.06
N LEU A 16 59.43 0.57 22.55
CA LEU A 16 59.05 0.47 21.12
C LEU A 16 57.56 0.14 21.09
N PHE A 17 56.71 1.11 20.73
CA PHE A 17 55.48 0.96 19.94
C PHE A 17 54.62 2.23 19.99
N ILE A 18 55.14 3.36 19.48
CA ILE A 18 54.31 4.47 18.97
C ILE A 18 55.07 5.07 17.78
N PHE A 19 54.38 5.29 16.67
CA PHE A 19 54.82 5.77 15.34
C PHE A 19 55.30 4.73 14.33
N TRP A 20 54.34 4.14 13.62
CA TRP A 20 54.42 4.08 12.16
C TRP A 20 53.07 4.46 11.56
N ILE A 21 53.01 5.71 11.07
CA ILE A 21 51.96 6.23 10.21
C ILE A 21 52.26 5.66 8.82
N GLY A 22 51.39 4.79 8.31
CA GLY A 22 51.61 4.12 7.05
C GLY A 22 50.42 3.27 6.63
N THR A 23 49.57 3.87 5.79
CA THR A 23 48.80 3.20 4.74
C THR A 23 47.91 2.05 5.19
N GLU A 24 46.80 2.37 5.86
CA GLU A 24 45.59 1.59 5.64
C GLU A 24 45.04 1.98 4.28
N SER A 25 45.27 1.12 3.31
CA SER A 25 44.49 1.07 2.08
C SER A 25 43.02 1.06 2.48
N ALA A 26 42.39 2.22 2.39
CA ALA A 26 40.94 2.29 2.21
C ALA A 26 40.67 1.41 0.99
N MET A 27 40.20 0.19 1.22
CA MET A 27 39.36 -0.47 0.24
C MET A 27 38.17 0.47 0.09
N LEU A 28 38.30 1.36 -0.88
CA LEU A 28 37.18 1.97 -1.57
C LEU A 28 36.36 0.78 -2.06
N PHE A 29 35.42 0.34 -1.24
CA PHE A 29 34.23 -0.30 -1.75
C PHE A 29 33.78 0.58 -2.92
N PRO A 30 33.53 0.03 -4.11
CA PRO A 30 32.85 0.79 -5.13
C PRO A 30 31.65 1.40 -4.41
N GLN A 31 31.54 2.73 -4.37
CA GLN A 31 30.23 3.32 -4.15
C GLN A 31 29.39 2.66 -5.22
N ASP A 32 28.53 1.73 -4.80
CA ASP A 32 27.46 1.24 -5.64
C ASP A 32 26.86 2.53 -6.20
N GLN A 33 27.05 2.75 -7.50
CA GLN A 33 26.24 3.71 -8.21
C GLN A 33 24.86 3.13 -8.08
N GLU A 34 24.17 3.55 -7.01
CA GLU A 34 22.77 3.32 -6.77
C GLU A 34 22.12 3.59 -8.10
N ASP A 35 21.61 2.54 -8.73
CA ASP A 35 21.07 2.60 -10.07
C ASP A 35 19.88 3.55 -10.02
N GLN A 36 20.12 4.84 -10.29
CA GLN A 36 19.13 5.91 -10.22
C GLN A 36 17.95 5.64 -11.16
N SER A 37 18.08 4.67 -12.08
CA SER A 37 17.00 4.19 -12.93
C SER A 37 15.88 3.46 -12.16
N LEU A 38 16.16 2.87 -10.98
CA LEU A 38 15.15 2.20 -10.14
C LEU A 38 14.17 3.18 -9.48
N ASN A 39 14.53 4.46 -9.41
CA ASN A 39 13.73 5.52 -8.81
C ASN A 39 12.92 6.30 -9.84
N LEU A 40 12.82 5.88 -11.10
CA LEU A 40 12.04 6.59 -12.11
C LEU A 40 10.97 5.66 -12.68
N ARG A 41 9.70 6.02 -12.48
CA ARG A 41 8.58 5.33 -13.13
C ARG A 41 8.06 6.14 -14.30
N MET A 42 7.74 5.45 -15.40
CA MET A 42 7.05 6.03 -16.53
C MET A 42 5.56 6.08 -16.22
N VAL A 43 4.99 7.28 -16.06
CA VAL A 43 3.54 7.44 -15.92
C VAL A 43 2.97 8.06 -17.19
N PRO A 44 1.73 7.68 -17.58
CA PRO A 44 1.02 8.33 -18.67
C PRO A 44 0.98 9.85 -18.45
N PHE A 45 1.55 10.62 -19.38
CA PHE A 45 1.57 12.07 -19.31
C PHE A 45 0.31 12.67 -19.93
N TRP A 46 -0.09 12.15 -21.10
CA TRP A 46 -1.37 12.39 -21.75
C TRP A 46 -1.66 11.28 -22.77
N LYS A 47 -2.93 11.10 -23.13
CA LYS A 47 -3.42 10.08 -24.08
C LYS A 47 -4.32 10.72 -25.12
N GLY A 48 -4.15 10.33 -26.38
CA GLY A 48 -4.98 10.73 -27.51
C GLY A 48 -5.59 9.52 -28.22
N GLU A 49 -6.88 9.57 -28.53
CA GLU A 49 -7.60 8.51 -29.23
C GLU A 49 -7.53 8.73 -30.74
N VAL A 50 -7.22 7.68 -31.51
CA VAL A 50 -7.26 7.76 -32.98
C VAL A 50 -8.72 7.78 -33.42
N GLU A 51 -9.14 8.87 -34.07
CA GLU A 51 -10.53 9.09 -34.47
C GLU A 51 -10.78 8.62 -35.91
N ALA A 52 -9.82 8.88 -36.81
CA ALA A 52 -9.92 8.48 -38.21
C ALA A 52 -8.53 8.29 -38.85
N VAL A 53 -8.41 7.30 -39.73
CA VAL A 53 -7.22 7.05 -40.56
C VAL A 53 -7.65 6.78 -42.00
N TYR A 54 -7.03 7.48 -42.95
CA TYR A 54 -7.28 7.39 -44.37
C TYR A 54 -5.99 7.57 -45.17
N ARG A 55 -5.59 6.54 -45.93
CA ARG A 55 -4.36 6.53 -46.76
C ARG A 55 -3.12 7.02 -45.99
N GLY A 56 -2.92 6.48 -44.79
CA GLY A 56 -1.79 6.83 -43.92
C GLY A 56 -1.83 8.26 -43.33
N LYS A 57 -2.92 9.01 -43.49
CA LYS A 57 -3.15 10.29 -42.80
C LYS A 57 -4.34 10.16 -41.87
N GLY A 58 -4.37 10.92 -40.79
CA GLY A 58 -5.51 10.84 -39.91
C GLY A 58 -5.50 11.85 -38.78
N LYS A 59 -6.47 11.65 -37.90
CA LYS A 59 -6.81 12.55 -36.80
C LYS A 59 -6.75 11.81 -35.47
N VAL A 60 -6.10 12.43 -34.50
CA VAL A 60 -6.07 11.99 -33.11
C VAL A 60 -6.72 13.06 -32.25
N LYS A 61 -7.53 12.65 -31.28
CA LYS A 61 -8.31 13.52 -30.41
C LYS A 61 -7.87 13.34 -28.96
N ILE A 62 -7.54 14.44 -28.29
CA ILE A 62 -7.18 14.47 -26.87
C ILE A 62 -8.23 15.29 -26.12
N ARG A 63 -8.97 14.65 -25.20
CA ARG A 63 -9.95 15.35 -24.36
C ARG A 63 -9.26 15.97 -23.14
N ILE A 64 -9.45 17.26 -22.92
CA ILE A 64 -8.91 17.98 -21.76
C ILE A 64 -9.89 17.84 -20.59
N ARG A 65 -9.51 17.09 -19.56
CA ARG A 65 -10.30 16.88 -18.33
C ARG A 65 -9.58 17.49 -17.13
N ARG A 66 -10.32 17.74 -16.05
CA ARG A 66 -9.73 18.21 -14.78
C ARG A 66 -8.65 17.21 -14.32
N GLY A 67 -7.43 17.67 -14.13
CA GLY A 67 -6.27 16.84 -13.76
C GLY A 67 -5.38 16.38 -14.93
N SER A 68 -5.75 16.66 -16.19
CA SER A 68 -4.82 16.46 -17.31
C SER A 68 -3.76 17.57 -17.36
N VAL A 69 -2.60 17.29 -17.98
CA VAL A 69 -1.52 18.28 -18.12
C VAL A 69 -1.96 19.55 -18.88
N PHE A 70 -2.94 19.42 -19.78
CA PHE A 70 -3.46 20.53 -20.59
C PHE A 70 -4.54 21.37 -19.88
N TYR A 71 -5.02 20.94 -18.71
CA TYR A 71 -6.14 21.61 -18.04
C TYR A 71 -5.75 23.02 -17.55
N GLY A 72 -6.44 24.04 -18.07
CA GLY A 72 -6.21 25.44 -17.69
C GLY A 72 -4.98 26.09 -18.33
N LYS A 73 -4.38 25.45 -19.34
CA LYS A 73 -3.28 26.01 -20.14
C LYS A 73 -3.80 26.75 -21.36
N GLU A 74 -3.03 27.75 -21.77
CA GLU A 74 -3.28 28.48 -23.02
C GLU A 74 -2.77 27.71 -24.25
N GLU A 75 -3.21 28.09 -25.45
CA GLU A 75 -2.91 27.38 -26.70
C GLU A 75 -1.42 27.14 -26.93
N GLU A 76 -0.63 28.19 -26.72
CA GLU A 76 0.81 28.17 -26.99
C GLU A 76 1.54 27.23 -26.04
N GLU A 77 1.08 27.11 -24.78
CA GLU A 77 1.63 26.12 -23.84
C GLU A 77 1.27 24.69 -24.24
N ILE A 78 0.04 24.47 -24.71
CA ILE A 78 -0.42 23.14 -25.18
C ILE A 78 0.40 22.71 -26.39
N LYS A 79 0.57 23.61 -27.38
CA LYS A 79 1.41 23.37 -28.56
C LYS A 79 2.86 23.10 -28.17
N ALA A 80 3.41 23.87 -27.24
CA ALA A 80 4.79 23.70 -26.77
C ALA A 80 5.01 22.33 -26.09
N ILE A 81 4.02 21.80 -25.36
CA ILE A 81 4.11 20.46 -24.76
C ILE A 81 4.13 19.39 -25.85
N LEU A 82 3.21 19.48 -26.82
CA LEU A 82 3.06 18.49 -27.89
C LEU A 82 4.22 18.54 -28.90
N ALA A 83 4.86 19.70 -29.07
CA ALA A 83 6.01 19.88 -29.96
C ALA A 83 7.31 19.23 -29.43
N ARG A 84 7.36 18.81 -28.15
CA ARG A 84 8.55 18.16 -27.56
C ARG A 84 8.94 16.87 -28.24
N LYS A 85 7.96 16.17 -28.83
CA LYS A 85 8.17 14.93 -29.56
C LYS A 85 7.31 14.98 -30.82
N GLN A 86 7.92 14.72 -31.97
CA GLN A 86 7.23 14.79 -33.26
C GLN A 86 6.48 13.50 -33.60
N GLU A 87 6.85 12.38 -32.98
CA GLU A 87 6.31 11.06 -33.29
C GLU A 87 5.91 10.29 -32.03
N TYR A 88 4.77 9.60 -32.08
CA TYR A 88 4.23 8.85 -30.96
C TYR A 88 3.88 7.42 -31.37
N PRO A 89 4.13 6.42 -30.52
CA PRO A 89 3.69 5.06 -30.77
C PRO A 89 2.17 4.98 -30.79
N VAL A 90 1.64 4.24 -31.76
CA VAL A 90 0.24 3.88 -31.89
C VAL A 90 0.03 2.53 -31.23
N LEU A 91 -0.85 2.51 -30.23
CA LEU A 91 -1.10 1.39 -29.34
C LEU A 91 -2.50 0.82 -29.60
N GLN A 92 -2.58 -0.50 -29.75
CA GLN A 92 -3.84 -1.25 -29.70
C GLN A 92 -4.30 -1.40 -28.25
N THR A 93 -5.61 -1.46 -27.99
CA THR A 93 -6.14 -1.40 -26.61
C THR A 93 -6.22 -2.76 -25.90
N ASN A 94 -6.25 -3.90 -26.63
CA ASN A 94 -6.37 -5.24 -26.04
C ASN A 94 -5.78 -6.34 -26.97
N PRO A 95 -4.64 -6.96 -26.64
CA PRO A 95 -3.68 -6.54 -25.62
C PRO A 95 -3.03 -5.20 -25.98
N GLU A 96 -2.48 -4.49 -24.98
CA GLU A 96 -1.73 -3.27 -25.25
C GLU A 96 -0.45 -3.60 -26.02
N LYS A 97 -0.38 -3.18 -27.29
CA LYS A 97 0.72 -3.48 -28.19
C LYS A 97 0.97 -2.32 -29.13
N GLU A 98 2.24 -1.97 -29.32
CA GLU A 98 2.66 -1.02 -30.33
C GLU A 98 2.56 -1.62 -31.73
N ILE A 99 1.80 -0.95 -32.59
CA ILE A 99 1.45 -1.42 -33.93
C ILE A 99 1.91 -0.44 -35.03
N GLY A 100 2.38 0.75 -34.66
CA GLY A 100 2.89 1.74 -35.60
C GLY A 100 3.30 3.05 -34.92
N LEU A 101 3.55 4.07 -35.73
CA LEU A 101 3.90 5.42 -35.32
C LEU A 101 2.91 6.45 -35.90
N PHE A 102 2.74 7.55 -35.17
CA PHE A 102 1.99 8.73 -35.60
C PHE A 102 2.87 9.97 -35.52
N SER A 103 3.12 10.61 -36.67
CA SER A 103 3.91 11.84 -36.76
C SER A 103 2.97 13.06 -36.85
N ILE A 104 3.09 13.99 -35.91
CA ILE A 104 2.25 15.19 -35.84
C ILE A 104 2.66 16.15 -36.96
N ARG A 105 1.68 16.65 -37.74
CA ARG A 105 1.88 17.71 -38.74
C ARG A 105 1.20 19.02 -38.37
N GLN A 106 0.05 18.95 -37.70
CA GLN A 106 -0.73 20.12 -37.31
C GLN A 106 -1.45 19.85 -35.99
N ILE A 107 -1.55 20.89 -35.16
CA ILE A 107 -2.23 20.88 -33.86
C ILE A 107 -3.34 21.94 -33.93
N SER A 108 -4.55 21.56 -33.54
CA SER A 108 -5.70 22.45 -33.41
C SER A 108 -6.27 22.32 -31.99
N VAL A 109 -6.62 23.44 -31.35
CA VAL A 109 -7.20 23.45 -30.01
C VAL A 109 -8.62 23.98 -30.10
N ALA A 110 -9.58 23.20 -29.58
CA ALA A 110 -10.97 23.62 -29.50
C ALA A 110 -11.26 24.25 -28.13
N TYR A 111 -12.16 25.22 -28.14
CA TYR A 111 -12.54 25.98 -26.96
C TYR A 111 -14.03 25.85 -26.67
N GLN A 112 -14.36 25.76 -25.39
CA GLN A 112 -15.72 25.82 -24.89
C GLN A 112 -15.95 27.13 -24.13
N SER A 113 -17.05 27.81 -24.43
CA SER A 113 -17.51 29.00 -23.68
C SER A 113 -18.05 28.59 -22.32
N THR A 114 -17.57 29.26 -21.26
CA THR A 114 -18.05 29.07 -19.88
C THR A 114 -18.40 30.42 -19.26
N SER A 115 -19.11 30.42 -18.14
CA SER A 115 -19.44 31.63 -17.37
C SER A 115 -18.22 32.41 -16.88
N ARG A 116 -17.03 31.80 -16.88
CA ARG A 116 -15.75 32.40 -16.47
C ARG A 116 -14.78 32.65 -17.64
N GLY A 117 -15.27 32.61 -18.89
CA GLY A 117 -14.47 32.80 -20.11
C GLY A 117 -14.39 31.55 -21.00
N ARG A 118 -13.59 31.61 -22.07
CA ARG A 118 -13.32 30.46 -22.95
C ARG A 118 -12.24 29.58 -22.34
N LYS A 119 -12.42 28.26 -22.40
CA LYS A 119 -11.42 27.29 -21.94
C LYS A 119 -11.17 26.24 -23.01
N ALA A 120 -9.91 25.87 -23.21
CA ALA A 120 -9.55 24.74 -24.05
C ALA A 120 -10.19 23.46 -23.46
N ASN A 121 -10.96 22.76 -24.29
CA ASN A 121 -11.63 21.52 -23.89
C ASN A 121 -11.13 20.29 -24.65
N GLU A 122 -10.51 20.50 -25.82
CA GLU A 122 -10.05 19.43 -26.69
C GLU A 122 -8.86 19.86 -27.54
N VAL A 123 -7.98 18.91 -27.85
CA VAL A 123 -6.89 19.08 -28.82
C VAL A 123 -7.06 18.05 -29.92
N GLU A 124 -6.96 18.50 -31.17
CA GLU A 124 -6.95 17.67 -32.35
C GLU A 124 -5.56 17.69 -32.98
N LEU A 125 -4.99 16.51 -33.20
CA LEU A 125 -3.72 16.32 -33.89
C LEU A 125 -3.99 15.73 -35.26
N PHE A 126 -3.46 16.38 -36.29
CA PHE A 126 -3.49 15.90 -37.66
C PHE A 126 -2.08 15.47 -38.05
N GLY A 127 -1.97 14.28 -38.64
CA GLY A 127 -0.67 13.68 -38.87
C GLY A 127 -0.69 12.51 -39.83
N SER A 128 0.44 11.82 -39.86
CA SER A 128 0.64 10.62 -40.68
C SER A 128 0.88 9.40 -39.81
N PHE A 129 0.31 8.28 -40.21
CA PHE A 129 0.43 6.98 -39.59
C PHE A 129 1.41 6.11 -40.40
N THR A 130 2.24 5.34 -39.71
CA THR A 130 3.15 4.38 -40.34
C THR A 130 3.12 3.07 -39.56
N ALA A 131 2.83 1.96 -40.23
CA ALA A 131 2.73 0.65 -39.56
C ALA A 131 4.13 0.09 -39.27
N ASN A 132 4.25 -0.63 -38.15
CA ASN A 132 5.48 -1.36 -37.86
C ASN A 132 5.65 -2.52 -38.84
N ALA A 133 6.89 -2.98 -39.04
CA ALA A 133 7.18 -4.07 -39.96
C ALA A 133 6.36 -5.33 -39.63
N GLY A 134 5.66 -5.86 -40.64
CA GLY A 134 4.79 -7.04 -40.48
C GLY A 134 3.40 -6.75 -39.89
N VAL A 135 3.06 -5.49 -39.60
CA VAL A 135 1.73 -5.09 -39.13
C VAL A 135 0.91 -4.55 -40.32
N PRO A 136 -0.29 -5.08 -40.61
CA PRO A 136 -1.16 -4.52 -41.64
C PRO A 136 -1.59 -3.09 -41.34
N GLU A 137 -1.55 -2.19 -42.34
CA GLU A 137 -1.98 -0.79 -42.18
C GLU A 137 -3.45 -0.66 -41.74
N SER A 138 -4.28 -1.65 -42.04
CA SER A 138 -5.69 -1.69 -41.63
C SER A 138 -5.88 -1.73 -40.10
N LEU A 139 -4.84 -2.10 -39.33
CA LEU A 139 -4.88 -2.07 -37.87
C LEU A 139 -4.67 -0.66 -37.31
N LEU A 140 -4.13 0.27 -38.09
CA LEU A 140 -4.04 1.68 -37.72
C LEU A 140 -5.41 2.34 -37.99
N ALA A 141 -6.35 2.11 -37.08
CA ALA A 141 -7.75 2.53 -37.24
C ALA A 141 -8.33 3.09 -35.94
N ALA A 142 -9.57 3.57 -36.02
CA ALA A 142 -10.35 3.99 -34.85
C ALA A 142 -10.44 2.85 -33.82
N GLY A 143 -10.21 3.17 -32.54
CA GLY A 143 -10.08 2.18 -31.45
C GLY A 143 -8.63 1.91 -31.00
N THR A 144 -7.66 2.52 -31.68
CA THR A 144 -6.26 2.62 -31.25
C THR A 144 -6.00 3.99 -30.59
N PHE A 145 -4.87 4.16 -29.92
CA PHE A 145 -4.52 5.40 -29.25
C PHE A 145 -3.03 5.69 -29.30
N ILE A 146 -2.65 6.95 -29.11
CA ILE A 146 -1.27 7.36 -28.85
C ILE A 146 -1.15 7.87 -27.42
N GLN A 147 0.04 7.73 -26.84
CA GLN A 147 0.28 8.15 -25.48
C GLN A 147 1.70 8.65 -25.32
N ASP A 148 1.87 9.71 -24.53
CA ASP A 148 3.17 10.16 -24.06
C ASP A 148 3.36 9.78 -22.59
N TYR A 149 4.61 9.64 -22.19
CA TYR A 149 5.00 9.25 -20.86
C TYR A 149 5.97 10.26 -20.27
N LYS A 150 5.85 10.52 -18.97
CA LYS A 150 6.86 11.27 -18.24
C LYS A 150 7.52 10.36 -17.22
N GLN A 151 8.82 10.58 -17.03
CA GLN A 151 9.53 10.04 -15.88
C GLN A 151 9.13 10.84 -14.65
N GLU A 152 8.59 10.15 -13.65
CA GLU A 152 8.43 10.69 -12.31
C GLU A 152 9.35 9.94 -11.37
N VAL A 153 9.97 10.66 -10.44
CA VAL A 153 10.74 10.04 -9.38
C VAL A 153 9.77 9.22 -8.51
N ALA A 154 9.88 7.89 -8.59
CA ALA A 154 9.16 6.90 -7.83
C ALA A 154 9.49 6.96 -6.32
N TYR A 155 10.67 7.48 -5.98
CA TYR A 155 11.16 7.68 -4.62
C TYR A 155 11.51 9.15 -4.37
N VAL A 156 10.80 9.80 -3.46
CA VAL A 156 11.23 11.08 -2.88
C VAL A 156 11.60 10.77 -1.44
N GLU A 157 12.81 11.16 -1.02
CA GLU A 157 13.25 10.98 0.35
C GLU A 157 12.20 11.52 1.33
N PRO A 158 11.81 10.74 2.34
CA PRO A 158 10.85 11.17 3.36
C PRO A 158 11.18 12.55 3.95
N GLY A 159 12.47 12.86 4.16
CA GLY A 159 12.93 14.14 4.73
C GLY A 159 12.77 15.36 3.81
N ALA A 160 12.80 15.18 2.49
CA ALA A 160 12.62 16.29 1.54
C ALA A 160 11.17 16.84 1.55
N PHE A 161 10.21 16.03 2.03
CA PHE A 161 8.82 16.44 2.22
C PHE A 161 8.57 17.34 3.42
N PHE A 162 9.54 17.40 4.35
CA PHE A 162 9.42 18.13 5.62
C PHE A 162 10.44 19.25 5.76
N THR A 163 11.09 19.66 4.67
CA THR A 163 11.89 20.88 4.66
C THR A 163 10.98 22.10 4.84
N ASP A 164 11.48 23.14 5.51
CA ASP A 164 10.75 24.37 5.91
C ASP A 164 10.02 25.09 4.75
N GLU A 165 10.31 24.71 3.51
CA GLU A 165 9.48 25.07 2.37
C GLU A 165 8.24 24.18 2.33
N ARG A 166 7.10 24.74 2.76
CA ARG A 166 5.72 24.20 2.69
C ARG A 166 5.27 23.82 1.25
N ARG A 167 5.98 22.94 0.56
CA ARG A 167 5.51 22.27 -0.66
C ARG A 167 4.63 21.10 -0.26
N ARG A 168 3.34 21.43 -0.14
CA ARG A 168 2.16 20.57 -0.27
C ARG A 168 2.40 19.29 -1.06
N THR A 169 2.73 18.18 -0.40
CA THR A 169 2.71 16.85 -1.03
C THR A 169 1.86 15.95 -0.17
N ARG A 170 0.72 15.51 -0.72
CA ARG A 170 -0.10 14.47 -0.11
C ARG A 170 0.77 13.22 0.07
N PRO A 171 0.70 12.51 1.21
CA PRO A 171 1.35 11.22 1.37
C PRO A 171 1.03 10.28 0.21
N ILE A 172 2.04 9.55 -0.25
CA ILE A 172 1.92 8.66 -1.40
C ILE A 172 0.97 7.53 -1.04
N LYS A 173 -0.01 7.24 -1.89
CA LYS A 173 -1.04 6.22 -1.61
C LYS A 173 -0.46 4.81 -1.42
N GLN A 174 0.62 4.49 -2.11
CA GLN A 174 1.31 3.21 -2.04
C GLN A 174 2.82 3.43 -2.07
N LEU A 175 3.56 2.68 -1.25
CA LEU A 175 5.01 2.70 -1.22
C LEU A 175 5.57 1.31 -0.96
N ARG A 176 6.87 1.15 -1.10
CA ARG A 176 7.60 0.00 -0.56
C ARG A 176 8.31 0.40 0.71
N HIS A 177 8.13 -0.38 1.76
CA HIS A 177 8.78 -0.11 3.04
C HIS A 177 10.30 -0.24 2.89
N PRO A 178 11.10 0.71 3.42
CA PRO A 178 12.53 0.81 3.12
C PRO A 178 13.36 -0.37 3.64
N LYS A 179 12.92 -1.04 4.72
CA LYS A 179 13.69 -2.12 5.34
C LYS A 179 13.44 -3.50 4.72
N ASP A 180 12.18 -3.82 4.45
CA ASP A 180 11.75 -5.16 4.02
C ASP A 180 11.19 -5.18 2.59
N GLY A 181 11.09 -4.02 1.92
CA GLY A 181 10.63 -3.90 0.53
C GLY A 181 9.13 -4.18 0.33
N LYS A 182 8.39 -4.42 1.41
CA LYS A 182 6.97 -4.81 1.38
C LYS A 182 6.12 -3.68 0.82
N GLU A 183 5.20 -4.00 -0.09
CA GLU A 183 4.24 -3.04 -0.62
C GLU A 183 3.23 -2.67 0.48
N MET A 184 3.09 -1.37 0.74
CA MET A 184 2.18 -0.82 1.75
C MET A 184 1.22 0.18 1.13
N VAL A 185 0.05 0.30 1.74
CA VAL A 185 -1.07 1.16 1.35
C VAL A 185 -1.31 2.18 2.46
N LEU A 186 -1.54 3.44 2.09
CA LEU A 186 -1.92 4.49 3.03
C LEU A 186 -3.38 4.32 3.44
N VAL A 187 -3.61 4.15 4.74
CA VAL A 187 -4.92 4.33 5.37
C VAL A 187 -4.98 5.74 5.92
N SER A 188 -5.77 6.60 5.27
CA SER A 188 -5.85 8.01 5.64
C SER A 188 -6.65 8.22 6.93
N GLY A 189 -6.07 8.97 7.85
CA GLY A 189 -6.70 9.55 9.03
C GLY A 189 -7.34 10.91 8.78
N GLY A 190 -7.52 11.34 7.52
CA GLY A 190 -8.04 12.67 7.21
C GLY A 190 -7.00 13.79 7.41
N TYR A 191 -7.33 15.00 6.98
CA TYR A 191 -6.46 16.19 7.09
C TYR A 191 -7.24 17.38 7.67
N GLU A 192 -6.67 18.01 8.70
CA GLU A 192 -7.07 19.34 9.18
C GLU A 192 -6.02 20.38 8.77
N GLN A 193 -6.45 21.55 8.30
CA GLN A 193 -5.57 22.67 7.99
C GLN A 193 -6.12 23.96 8.59
N ASN A 194 -5.35 24.62 9.47
CA ASN A 194 -5.70 25.91 10.10
C ASN A 194 -7.06 25.92 10.81
N GLY A 195 -7.49 24.79 11.37
CA GLY A 195 -8.83 24.64 11.98
C GLY A 195 -9.97 24.39 10.98
N GLU A 196 -9.69 24.34 9.67
CA GLU A 196 -10.64 23.99 8.62
C GLU A 196 -10.34 22.57 8.05
N LEU A 197 -11.37 21.73 8.01
CA LEU A 197 -11.25 20.32 7.64
C LEU A 197 -11.27 20.11 6.11
N PHE A 198 -10.29 19.39 5.56
CA PHE A 198 -10.13 19.19 4.11
C PHE A 198 -10.26 17.70 3.69
N TYR A 199 -11.49 17.27 3.41
CA TYR A 199 -11.96 16.10 2.62
C TYR A 199 -11.49 14.64 2.93
N GLU A 200 -12.42 13.71 2.59
CA GLU A 200 -12.37 12.23 2.64
C GLU A 200 -12.13 11.61 4.02
N SER A 201 -13.17 11.70 4.85
CA SER A 201 -13.26 11.24 6.25
C SER A 201 -12.35 12.00 7.20
N MET A 202 -12.95 12.64 8.20
CA MET A 202 -12.28 13.47 9.20
C MET A 202 -11.42 12.63 10.19
N GLY A 203 -10.80 11.53 9.73
CA GLY A 203 -10.13 10.55 10.61
C GLY A 203 -11.07 9.67 11.40
N PHE A 204 -12.27 10.17 11.66
CA PHE A 204 -13.34 9.49 12.37
C PHE A 204 -13.72 8.18 11.70
N PHE A 205 -13.82 7.16 12.56
CA PHE A 205 -14.07 5.79 12.20
C PHE A 205 -15.17 5.22 13.09
N LEU A 206 -16.18 4.62 12.47
CA LEU A 206 -17.25 3.90 13.13
C LEU A 206 -16.93 2.40 13.11
N HIS A 207 -16.54 1.88 14.28
CA HIS A 207 -16.19 0.48 14.46
C HIS A 207 -17.37 -0.36 14.99
N GLY A 208 -17.28 -1.68 14.82
CA GLY A 208 -18.22 -2.64 15.36
C GLY A 208 -19.57 -2.70 14.63
N GLN A 209 -20.60 -3.10 15.35
CA GLN A 209 -21.99 -3.14 14.92
C GLN A 209 -22.92 -2.58 16.00
N GLY A 210 -24.14 -2.15 15.63
CA GLY A 210 -25.11 -1.54 16.55
C GLY A 210 -26.36 -2.37 16.87
N ASN A 211 -26.46 -3.59 16.33
CA ASN A 211 -27.68 -4.39 16.28
C ASN A 211 -27.81 -5.41 17.41
N ASP A 212 -26.71 -6.00 17.89
CA ASP A 212 -26.75 -7.07 18.89
C ASP A 212 -25.84 -6.77 20.08
N ALA A 213 -26.44 -6.40 21.21
CA ALA A 213 -25.72 -6.06 22.45
C ALA A 213 -25.11 -7.26 23.18
N SER A 214 -25.45 -8.50 22.81
CA SER A 214 -24.87 -9.71 23.38
C SER A 214 -23.50 -10.05 22.81
N GLU A 215 -23.15 -9.45 21.66
CA GLU A 215 -21.88 -9.66 20.97
C GLU A 215 -20.80 -8.66 21.38
N ASP A 216 -19.55 -9.13 21.43
CA ASP A 216 -18.36 -8.33 21.76
C ASP A 216 -17.98 -7.30 20.67
N THR A 217 -18.66 -7.36 19.54
CA THR A 217 -18.59 -6.41 18.43
C THR A 217 -19.56 -5.24 18.59
N TYR A 218 -20.41 -5.25 19.61
CA TYR A 218 -21.41 -4.22 19.84
C TYR A 218 -20.80 -2.88 20.24
N ASN A 219 -21.08 -1.86 19.45
CA ASN A 219 -20.76 -0.47 19.76
C ASN A 219 -22.05 0.25 20.18
N PRO A 220 -22.21 0.65 21.47
CA PRO A 220 -23.43 1.32 21.95
C PRO A 220 -23.65 2.70 21.32
N PHE A 221 -22.63 3.27 20.69
CA PHE A 221 -22.71 4.55 20.01
C PHE A 221 -22.85 4.42 18.48
N TYR A 222 -23.05 3.19 17.98
CA TYR A 222 -23.05 2.93 16.54
C TYR A 222 -24.08 3.77 15.76
N PHE A 223 -25.31 3.89 16.29
CA PHE A 223 -26.38 4.72 15.71
C PHE A 223 -26.38 6.18 16.18
N LYS A 224 -25.30 6.62 16.86
CA LYS A 224 -25.09 7.99 17.32
C LYS A 224 -23.67 8.48 16.94
N PRO A 225 -23.32 8.51 15.65
CA PRO A 225 -21.96 8.81 15.19
C PRO A 225 -21.64 10.32 15.28
N ASP A 226 -21.69 10.93 16.46
CA ASP A 226 -21.13 12.27 16.65
C ASP A 226 -19.61 12.20 16.88
N ARG A 227 -18.92 13.36 16.80
CA ARG A 227 -17.45 13.43 16.95
C ARG A 227 -16.94 12.83 18.27
N GLY A 228 -17.74 12.87 19.35
CA GLY A 228 -17.33 12.33 20.65
C GLY A 228 -17.41 10.80 20.73
N ASN A 229 -18.19 10.19 19.85
CA ASN A 229 -18.46 8.76 19.80
C ASN A 229 -17.68 8.02 18.71
N LEU A 230 -17.12 8.73 17.74
CA LEU A 230 -16.31 8.15 16.67
C LEU A 230 -14.86 7.96 17.12
N GLN A 231 -14.24 6.88 16.66
CA GLN A 231 -12.84 6.61 16.94
C GLN A 231 -11.96 7.47 16.03
N ASP A 232 -11.02 8.20 16.61
CA ASP A 232 -9.95 8.84 15.85
C ASP A 232 -8.83 7.83 15.59
N VAL A 233 -8.50 7.61 14.32
CA VAL A 233 -7.41 6.76 13.87
C VAL A 233 -6.55 7.58 12.91
N SER A 234 -5.35 7.93 13.39
CA SER A 234 -4.33 8.64 12.62
C SER A 234 -4.00 7.95 11.31
N SER A 235 -3.40 8.67 10.37
CA SER A 235 -2.90 8.08 9.13
C SER A 235 -1.74 7.13 9.39
N PHE A 236 -1.74 5.97 8.74
CA PHE A 236 -0.67 4.98 8.80
C PHE A 236 -0.57 4.24 7.46
N TYR A 237 0.56 3.59 7.22
CA TYR A 237 0.71 2.61 6.16
C TYR A 237 0.41 1.22 6.68
N ILE A 238 -0.26 0.39 5.90
CA ILE A 238 -0.48 -1.03 6.19
C ILE A 238 0.03 -1.89 5.03
N ASP A 239 0.61 -3.04 5.31
CA ASP A 239 1.01 -3.99 4.27
C ASP A 239 -0.19 -4.33 3.38
N LYS A 240 -0.01 -4.24 2.06
CA LYS A 240 -1.07 -4.50 1.08
C LYS A 240 -1.57 -5.93 1.10
N TYR A 241 -0.69 -6.87 1.44
CA TYR A 241 -0.93 -8.31 1.54
C TYR A 241 -0.40 -8.81 2.89
N GLU A 242 -0.91 -9.94 3.36
CA GLU A 242 -0.35 -10.68 4.50
C GLU A 242 1.15 -10.94 4.30
N VAL A 243 1.89 -11.10 5.40
CA VAL A 243 3.28 -11.54 5.35
C VAL A 243 3.33 -12.96 4.83
N THR A 244 4.17 -13.21 3.83
CA THR A 244 4.31 -14.51 3.17
C THR A 244 5.34 -15.40 3.88
N ASN A 245 5.27 -16.70 3.62
CA ASN A 245 6.26 -17.66 4.11
C ASN A 245 7.70 -17.31 3.67
N GLN A 246 7.87 -16.85 2.44
CA GLN A 246 9.18 -16.42 1.91
C GLN A 246 9.74 -15.22 2.67
N GLU A 247 8.90 -14.21 2.93
CA GLU A 247 9.30 -13.02 3.71
C GLU A 247 9.62 -13.36 5.16
N TYR A 248 8.83 -14.23 5.79
CA TYR A 248 9.08 -14.69 7.15
C TYR A 248 10.36 -15.55 7.25
N SER A 249 10.65 -16.37 6.23
CA SER A 249 11.88 -17.15 6.17
C SER A 249 13.14 -16.27 6.13
N LYS A 250 13.09 -15.09 5.49
CA LYS A 250 14.20 -14.12 5.51
C LYS A 250 14.52 -13.67 6.95
N PHE A 251 13.48 -13.33 7.73
CA PHE A 251 13.63 -13.01 9.14
C PHE A 251 14.29 -14.14 9.94
N LEU A 252 13.83 -15.38 9.76
CA LEU A 252 14.38 -16.54 10.47
C LEU A 252 15.88 -16.73 10.16
N LYS A 253 16.28 -16.58 8.89
CA LYS A 253 17.68 -16.69 8.46
C LYS A 253 18.58 -15.62 9.08
N GLU A 254 18.07 -14.39 9.24
CA GLU A 254 18.85 -13.27 9.77
C GLU A 254 18.92 -13.24 11.30
N THR A 255 17.94 -13.83 12.00
CA THR A 255 17.81 -13.70 13.46
C THR A 255 18.00 -14.99 14.23
N ASN A 256 18.13 -16.13 13.53
CA ASN A 256 18.24 -17.46 14.12
C ASN A 256 17.06 -17.81 15.07
N ASN A 257 15.89 -17.21 14.85
CA ASN A 257 14.66 -17.57 15.56
C ASN A 257 14.15 -18.96 15.10
N PRO A 258 13.46 -19.72 15.97
CA PRO A 258 12.93 -21.03 15.60
C PRO A 258 11.82 -20.87 14.54
N PRO A 259 11.79 -21.75 13.52
CA PRO A 259 10.73 -21.77 12.53
C PRO A 259 9.39 -22.24 13.13
N PRO A 260 8.25 -21.93 12.49
CA PRO A 260 6.97 -22.50 12.88
C PRO A 260 7.01 -24.04 12.91
N PRO A 261 6.48 -24.72 13.94
CA PRO A 261 6.62 -26.17 14.10
C PRO A 261 6.05 -27.02 12.96
N HIS A 262 5.11 -26.47 12.18
CA HIS A 262 4.50 -27.14 11.04
C HIS A 262 5.34 -27.04 9.76
N TRP A 263 6.48 -26.32 9.79
CA TRP A 263 7.42 -26.24 8.68
C TRP A 263 8.36 -27.46 8.70
N PRO A 264 8.22 -28.42 7.76
CA PRO A 264 9.04 -29.62 7.76
C PRO A 264 10.52 -29.25 7.61
N ASN A 265 11.37 -29.82 8.47
CA ASN A 265 12.80 -29.51 8.54
C ASN A 265 13.11 -28.01 8.73
N GLY A 266 12.17 -27.24 9.27
CA GLY A 266 12.32 -25.80 9.50
C GLY A 266 12.19 -24.94 8.23
N ILE A 267 11.72 -25.50 7.13
CA ILE A 267 11.52 -24.80 5.86
C ILE A 267 10.03 -24.84 5.51
N TYR A 268 9.50 -23.73 5.01
CA TYR A 268 8.12 -23.70 4.53
C TYR A 268 7.91 -24.72 3.40
N PRO A 269 6.70 -25.30 3.25
CA PRO A 269 6.44 -26.28 2.20
C PRO A 269 6.73 -25.74 0.80
N SER A 270 7.30 -26.58 -0.07
CA SER A 270 7.57 -26.24 -1.48
C SER A 270 6.30 -25.79 -2.20
N GLY A 271 6.37 -24.72 -2.98
CA GLY A 271 5.21 -24.16 -3.69
C GLY A 271 4.32 -23.26 -2.81
N LYS A 272 4.67 -23.05 -1.53
CA LYS A 272 3.96 -22.14 -0.62
C LYS A 272 4.75 -20.87 -0.29
N GLU A 273 5.67 -20.46 -1.16
CA GLU A 273 6.51 -19.28 -0.99
C GLU A 273 5.66 -18.02 -0.76
N HIS A 274 4.61 -17.85 -1.56
CA HIS A 274 3.72 -16.69 -1.54
C HIS A 274 2.45 -16.90 -0.71
N HIS A 275 2.29 -18.06 -0.08
CA HIS A 275 1.20 -18.25 0.88
C HIS A 275 1.49 -17.41 2.14
N PRO A 276 0.46 -16.90 2.82
CA PRO A 276 0.63 -16.20 4.09
C PRO A 276 1.26 -17.12 5.13
N VAL A 277 2.21 -16.59 5.90
CA VAL A 277 2.68 -17.28 7.11
C VAL A 277 1.53 -17.34 8.11
N ASN A 278 1.33 -18.51 8.71
CA ASN A 278 0.27 -18.75 9.68
C ASN A 278 0.77 -19.53 10.90
N GLY A 279 -0.11 -19.79 11.87
CA GLY A 279 0.25 -20.58 13.06
C GLY A 279 1.35 -19.92 13.91
N LEU A 280 1.41 -18.59 13.88
CA LEU A 280 2.32 -17.82 14.72
C LEU A 280 1.69 -17.56 16.09
N THR A 281 2.54 -17.52 17.09
CA THR A 281 2.21 -16.92 18.39
C THR A 281 2.24 -15.41 18.28
N TYR A 282 1.54 -14.73 19.19
CA TYR A 282 1.60 -13.27 19.26
C TYR A 282 3.05 -12.75 19.46
N ARG A 283 3.89 -13.47 20.21
CA ARG A 283 5.29 -13.07 20.44
C ARG A 283 6.20 -13.25 19.23
N GLU A 284 5.95 -14.28 18.41
CA GLU A 284 6.64 -14.43 17.12
C GLU A 284 6.23 -13.33 16.14
N ALA A 285 4.92 -13.06 16.05
CA ALA A 285 4.36 -11.94 15.28
C ALA A 285 4.99 -10.59 15.68
N GLU A 286 5.07 -10.32 16.98
CA GLU A 286 5.68 -9.10 17.52
C GLU A 286 7.19 -9.01 17.22
N SER A 287 7.90 -10.15 17.26
CA SER A 287 9.33 -10.21 16.96
C SER A 287 9.61 -9.92 15.49
N TYR A 288 8.81 -10.50 14.58
CA TYR A 288 8.89 -10.20 13.15
C TYR A 288 8.60 -8.72 12.86
N ALA A 289 7.56 -8.16 13.49
CA ALA A 289 7.22 -6.75 13.31
C ALA A 289 8.37 -5.81 13.71
N ARG A 290 9.00 -6.05 14.86
CA ARG A 290 10.18 -5.29 15.30
C ARG A 290 11.35 -5.45 14.33
N TRP A 291 11.64 -6.68 13.90
CA TRP A 291 12.70 -6.92 12.92
C TRP A 291 12.43 -6.22 11.60
N SER A 292 11.19 -6.16 11.11
CA SER A 292 10.88 -5.48 9.85
C SER A 292 10.81 -3.95 9.96
N GLY A 293 10.96 -3.38 11.16
CA GLY A 293 10.91 -1.93 11.39
C GLY A 293 9.49 -1.37 11.44
N LYS A 294 8.52 -2.24 11.73
CA LYS A 294 7.08 -1.96 11.74
C LYS A 294 6.47 -2.34 13.09
N ARG A 295 5.14 -2.30 13.18
CA ARG A 295 4.37 -2.81 14.32
C ARG A 295 3.14 -3.59 13.87
N LEU A 296 2.54 -4.35 14.80
CA LEU A 296 1.22 -4.94 14.58
C LEU A 296 0.15 -3.84 14.56
N PRO A 297 -0.88 -3.93 13.71
CA PRO A 297 -2.01 -3.01 13.74
C PRO A 297 -2.73 -3.11 15.07
N THR A 298 -3.34 -2.02 15.53
CA THR A 298 -4.43 -2.09 16.50
C THR A 298 -5.68 -2.67 15.84
N GLU A 299 -6.63 -3.16 16.62
CA GLU A 299 -7.88 -3.67 16.04
C GLU A 299 -8.69 -2.59 15.31
N MET A 300 -8.56 -1.32 15.73
CA MET A 300 -9.22 -0.18 15.09
C MET A 300 -8.58 0.17 13.75
N GLU A 301 -7.25 0.14 13.67
CA GLU A 301 -6.51 0.31 12.42
C GLU A 301 -6.85 -0.79 11.42
N TRP A 302 -6.87 -2.05 11.88
CA TRP A 302 -7.21 -3.19 11.05
C TRP A 302 -8.62 -3.07 10.47
N GLU A 303 -9.61 -2.79 11.33
CA GLU A 303 -11.00 -2.70 10.91
C GLU A 303 -11.23 -1.53 9.94
N LYS A 304 -10.65 -0.35 10.23
CA LYS A 304 -10.69 0.79 9.32
C LYS A 304 -10.08 0.42 7.97
N ALA A 305 -8.91 -0.23 7.96
CA ALA A 305 -8.27 -0.68 6.73
C ALA A 305 -9.12 -1.67 5.91
N ALA A 306 -9.96 -2.48 6.58
CA ALA A 306 -10.86 -3.45 5.96
C ALA A 306 -12.11 -2.79 5.36
N ARG A 307 -12.87 -2.02 6.16
CA ARG A 307 -14.22 -1.57 5.80
C ARG A 307 -14.35 -0.10 5.42
N GLY A 308 -13.26 0.65 5.45
CA GLY A 308 -13.31 2.11 5.34
C GLY A 308 -13.69 2.76 6.67
N THR A 309 -14.17 4.00 6.61
CA THR A 309 -14.49 4.79 7.80
C THR A 309 -15.81 4.41 8.45
N GLY A 310 -16.64 3.64 7.76
CA GLY A 310 -17.95 3.23 8.26
C GLY A 310 -18.97 4.37 8.36
N ILE A 311 -18.65 5.55 7.84
CA ILE A 311 -19.50 6.75 7.92
C ILE A 311 -19.60 7.45 6.56
N THR A 312 -20.79 7.97 6.29
CA THR A 312 -21.03 9.05 5.33
C THR A 312 -21.28 10.33 6.12
N TRP A 313 -20.85 11.48 5.62
CA TRP A 313 -21.09 12.78 6.26
C TRP A 313 -21.74 13.77 5.31
N MET A 314 -22.48 14.72 5.87
CA MET A 314 -23.17 15.80 5.15
C MET A 314 -22.95 17.14 5.86
N ILE A 315 -22.96 18.23 5.10
CA ILE A 315 -22.94 19.60 5.62
C ILE A 315 -24.39 20.09 5.68
N ASN A 316 -24.81 20.53 6.86
CA ASN A 316 -26.12 21.10 7.11
C ASN A 316 -26.16 22.58 6.69
N ARG A 317 -27.38 23.18 6.65
CA ARG A 317 -27.55 24.60 6.26
C ARG A 317 -26.89 25.58 7.24
N ASP A 318 -26.73 25.17 8.50
CA ASP A 318 -26.07 25.92 9.56
C ASP A 318 -24.56 25.63 9.62
N GLU A 319 -23.99 25.06 8.56
CA GLU A 319 -22.58 24.68 8.42
C GLU A 319 -22.11 23.59 9.40
N SER A 320 -23.02 23.01 10.18
CA SER A 320 -22.71 21.85 11.03
C SER A 320 -22.57 20.56 10.22
N TYR A 321 -21.90 19.55 10.79
CA TYR A 321 -21.70 18.25 10.15
C TYR A 321 -22.63 17.20 10.75
N SER A 322 -23.32 16.45 9.89
CA SER A 322 -24.06 15.24 10.25
C SER A 322 -23.31 14.01 9.76
N PHE A 323 -23.29 12.96 10.56
CA PHE A 323 -22.70 11.67 10.19
C PHE A 323 -23.77 10.58 10.19
N TYR A 324 -23.64 9.64 9.27
CA TYR A 324 -24.55 8.52 9.10
C TYR A 324 -23.74 7.23 9.01
N PRO A 325 -24.11 6.17 9.74
CA PRO A 325 -23.47 4.86 9.58
C PRO A 325 -23.63 4.37 8.14
N ASN A 326 -22.51 4.06 7.50
CA ASN A 326 -22.48 3.44 6.17
C ASN A 326 -21.24 2.54 6.03
N PRO A 327 -21.11 1.47 6.84
CA PRO A 327 -19.96 0.61 6.73
C PRO A 327 -20.18 -0.55 5.78
N LEU A 328 -19.05 -1.10 5.33
CA LEU A 328 -19.02 -2.37 4.64
C LEU A 328 -18.96 -3.52 5.66
N GLU A 329 -19.69 -4.59 5.36
CA GLU A 329 -19.61 -5.85 6.10
C GLU A 329 -18.34 -6.62 5.73
N TYR A 330 -18.04 -6.73 4.44
CA TYR A 330 -16.80 -7.28 3.90
C TYR A 330 -15.98 -6.19 3.18
N PRO A 331 -14.67 -6.37 2.98
CA PRO A 331 -13.84 -5.35 2.33
C PRO A 331 -14.35 -4.90 0.95
N PHE A 332 -15.06 -5.78 0.26
CA PHE A 332 -15.56 -5.60 -1.10
C PHE A 332 -17.06 -5.32 -1.21
N GLY A 333 -17.81 -5.25 -0.09
CA GLY A 333 -19.26 -5.03 -0.12
C GLY A 333 -19.99 -5.64 1.06
N ASN A 334 -21.33 -5.60 1.00
CA ASN A 334 -22.20 -6.18 2.04
C ASN A 334 -22.67 -7.60 1.70
N ASP A 335 -22.65 -7.96 0.42
CA ASP A 335 -22.98 -9.31 -0.01
C ASP A 335 -21.72 -10.18 0.00
N PHE A 336 -21.77 -11.28 0.73
CA PHE A 336 -20.67 -12.24 0.78
C PHE A 336 -20.43 -12.89 -0.58
N ASP A 337 -19.16 -12.97 -1.00
CA ASP A 337 -18.74 -13.66 -2.22
C ASP A 337 -17.57 -14.64 -1.91
N PRO A 338 -17.78 -15.97 -2.04
CA PRO A 338 -16.76 -16.99 -1.77
C PRO A 338 -15.59 -16.99 -2.77
N VAL A 339 -15.70 -16.25 -3.88
CA VAL A 339 -14.59 -16.03 -4.81
C VAL A 339 -13.64 -14.94 -4.30
N LEU A 340 -14.17 -13.96 -3.56
CA LEU A 340 -13.42 -12.79 -3.07
C LEU A 340 -12.89 -12.97 -1.64
N CYS A 341 -13.44 -13.92 -0.88
CA CYS A 341 -13.03 -14.24 0.49
C CYS A 341 -12.68 -15.73 0.62
N ASN A 342 -11.45 -16.05 1.02
CA ASN A 342 -11.01 -17.44 1.15
C ASN A 342 -11.44 -18.01 2.50
N THR A 343 -12.62 -18.61 2.56
CA THR A 343 -13.23 -19.24 3.76
C THR A 343 -13.68 -20.68 3.46
N ILE A 344 -14.37 -21.35 4.39
CA ILE A 344 -14.94 -22.69 4.13
C ILE A 344 -15.90 -22.71 2.93
N GLU A 345 -16.65 -21.62 2.71
CA GLU A 345 -17.60 -21.47 1.60
C GLU A 345 -16.89 -21.48 0.24
N SER A 346 -15.61 -21.09 0.22
CA SER A 346 -14.78 -21.14 -0.99
C SER A 346 -14.33 -22.55 -1.37
N LYS A 347 -14.47 -23.53 -0.44
CA LYS A 347 -14.12 -24.95 -0.61
C LYS A 347 -12.65 -25.21 -0.98
N ARG A 348 -11.76 -24.22 -0.82
CA ARG A 348 -10.32 -24.39 -1.05
C ARG A 348 -9.65 -25.24 0.03
N MET A 349 -10.17 -25.15 1.28
CA MET A 349 -9.69 -25.90 2.45
C MET A 349 -8.21 -25.68 2.81
N ASP A 350 -7.60 -24.65 2.24
CA ASP A 350 -6.21 -24.25 2.47
C ASP A 350 -6.07 -22.75 2.17
N THR A 351 -4.97 -22.18 2.65
CA THR A 351 -4.44 -20.90 2.19
C THR A 351 -4.15 -20.92 0.68
N ILE A 352 -4.18 -19.75 0.06
CA ILE A 352 -3.66 -19.53 -1.30
C ILE A 352 -2.57 -18.46 -1.29
N GLY A 353 -1.79 -18.37 -2.36
CA GLY A 353 -0.82 -17.31 -2.53
C GLY A 353 -1.48 -15.92 -2.44
N VAL A 354 -0.86 -14.99 -1.73
CA VAL A 354 -1.42 -13.64 -1.53
C VAL A 354 -1.62 -12.87 -2.85
N TYR A 355 -0.85 -13.22 -3.87
CA TYR A 355 -0.95 -12.65 -5.23
C TYR A 355 -2.03 -13.30 -6.10
N GLU A 356 -2.59 -14.43 -5.67
CA GLU A 356 -3.70 -15.13 -6.32
C GLU A 356 -5.07 -14.63 -5.84
N LEU A 357 -5.10 -13.91 -4.72
CA LEU A 357 -6.30 -13.25 -4.23
C LEU A 357 -6.84 -12.26 -5.26
N ALA A 358 -8.15 -12.29 -5.48
CA ALA A 358 -8.80 -11.47 -6.49
C ALA A 358 -8.60 -9.99 -6.20
N LYS A 359 -8.12 -9.20 -7.18
CA LYS A 359 -7.98 -7.73 -7.02
C LYS A 359 -9.29 -7.03 -6.64
N LYS A 360 -10.44 -7.63 -6.97
CA LYS A 360 -11.77 -7.15 -6.59
C LYS A 360 -12.12 -7.35 -5.11
N SER A 361 -11.33 -8.14 -4.36
CA SER A 361 -11.49 -8.27 -2.91
C SER A 361 -10.83 -7.14 -2.12
N ALA A 362 -10.21 -6.18 -2.82
CA ALA A 362 -9.54 -5.06 -2.18
C ALA A 362 -10.50 -4.21 -1.34
N SER A 363 -10.04 -3.81 -0.17
CA SER A 363 -10.71 -2.85 0.70
C SER A 363 -10.85 -1.47 0.06
N PRO A 364 -11.63 -0.54 0.64
CA PRO A 364 -11.71 0.85 0.15
C PRO A 364 -10.36 1.57 0.03
N TYR A 365 -9.37 1.14 0.80
CA TYR A 365 -8.01 1.68 0.75
C TYR A 365 -7.12 0.96 -0.27
N GLY A 366 -7.49 -0.24 -0.74
CA GLY A 366 -6.72 -1.05 -1.68
C GLY A 366 -5.94 -2.19 -1.05
N VAL A 367 -6.25 -2.56 0.20
CA VAL A 367 -5.63 -3.68 0.92
C VAL A 367 -6.31 -4.97 0.51
N ILE A 368 -5.55 -6.02 0.20
CA ILE A 368 -6.04 -7.31 -0.27
C ILE A 368 -5.79 -8.37 0.81
N GLY A 369 -6.72 -9.33 0.95
CA GLY A 369 -6.64 -10.40 1.95
C GLY A 369 -7.18 -10.00 3.32
N MET A 370 -8.03 -8.97 3.39
CA MET A 370 -8.69 -8.57 4.65
C MET A 370 -9.90 -9.46 5.02
N CYS A 371 -10.18 -10.51 4.24
CA CYS A 371 -11.29 -11.44 4.45
C CYS A 371 -10.83 -12.88 4.14
N GLY A 372 -10.83 -13.73 5.17
CA GLY A 372 -10.41 -15.11 5.09
C GLY A 372 -8.89 -15.26 4.88
N ASN A 373 -8.49 -16.36 4.25
CA ASN A 373 -7.12 -16.80 4.04
C ASN A 373 -6.42 -17.13 5.36
N VAL A 374 -5.97 -16.15 6.13
CA VAL A 374 -5.37 -16.35 7.45
C VAL A 374 -5.81 -15.24 8.40
N ALA A 375 -6.22 -15.64 9.59
CA ALA A 375 -6.60 -14.69 10.64
C ALA A 375 -5.36 -13.91 11.09
N GLU A 376 -5.50 -12.62 11.42
CA GLU A 376 -4.37 -11.71 11.63
C GLU A 376 -4.30 -11.23 13.08
N TRP A 377 -3.12 -11.35 13.71
CA TRP A 377 -2.87 -10.81 15.05
C TRP A 377 -2.91 -9.27 15.05
N THR A 378 -3.56 -8.69 16.06
CA THR A 378 -3.51 -7.25 16.35
C THR A 378 -2.86 -6.98 17.71
N SER A 379 -2.39 -5.76 17.92
CA SER A 379 -1.77 -5.33 19.19
C SER A 379 -2.76 -5.06 20.31
N SER A 380 -4.06 -4.94 20.00
CA SER A 380 -5.12 -4.61 20.94
C SER A 380 -5.39 -5.72 21.95
N ASP A 381 -5.52 -5.33 23.22
CA ASP A 381 -6.05 -6.21 24.27
C ASP A 381 -7.50 -6.57 23.95
N TYR A 382 -7.91 -7.81 24.22
CA TYR A 382 -9.30 -8.22 24.03
C TYR A 382 -10.16 -7.68 25.18
N LEU A 383 -10.79 -6.54 24.95
CA LEU A 383 -11.64 -5.82 25.91
C LEU A 383 -13.02 -5.55 25.28
N PRO A 384 -14.08 -5.35 26.09
CA PRO A 384 -15.33 -4.83 25.57
C PRO A 384 -15.11 -3.44 24.97
N TYR A 385 -15.89 -3.08 23.96
CA TYR A 385 -15.83 -1.73 23.40
C TYR A 385 -16.22 -0.68 24.46
N LYS A 386 -15.74 0.54 24.28
CA LYS A 386 -16.01 1.64 25.21
C LYS A 386 -17.53 1.82 25.37
N GLY A 387 -18.00 1.82 26.61
CA GLY A 387 -19.42 1.94 26.94
C GLY A 387 -20.23 0.64 26.84
N HIS A 388 -19.65 -0.44 26.32
CA HIS A 388 -20.32 -1.74 26.25
C HIS A 388 -20.15 -2.49 27.58
N SER A 389 -21.27 -2.94 28.16
CA SER A 389 -21.30 -3.56 29.49
C SER A 389 -21.15 -5.09 29.49
N LEU A 390 -20.84 -5.71 28.34
CA LEU A 390 -20.70 -7.15 28.23
C LEU A 390 -19.56 -7.66 29.11
N LYS A 391 -19.80 -8.80 29.76
CA LYS A 391 -18.80 -9.51 30.58
C LYS A 391 -18.49 -10.86 29.94
N ARG A 392 -17.24 -11.08 29.56
CA ARG A 392 -16.69 -12.37 29.13
C ARG A 392 -15.44 -12.66 29.95
N SER A 393 -15.25 -13.92 30.36
CA SER A 393 -14.05 -14.35 31.11
C SER A 393 -12.76 -14.14 30.32
N ALA A 394 -12.86 -14.16 29.00
CA ALA A 394 -11.76 -13.90 28.09
C ALA A 394 -11.34 -12.42 28.05
N PHE A 395 -12.15 -11.47 28.53
CA PHE A 395 -11.77 -10.06 28.50
C PHE A 395 -10.62 -9.76 29.46
N GLY A 396 -9.62 -9.05 28.95
CA GLY A 396 -8.45 -8.63 29.73
C GLY A 396 -7.18 -8.56 28.88
N LYS A 397 -6.07 -8.23 29.54
CA LYS A 397 -4.75 -8.04 28.90
C LYS A 397 -4.01 -9.35 28.59
N MET A 398 -4.59 -10.48 28.98
CA MET A 398 -4.03 -11.81 28.73
C MET A 398 -4.25 -12.26 27.29
N HIS A 399 -5.28 -11.71 26.64
CA HIS A 399 -5.64 -12.05 25.27
C HIS A 399 -5.50 -10.86 24.34
N LYS A 400 -5.20 -11.16 23.08
CA LYS A 400 -5.08 -10.19 22.00
C LYS A 400 -6.15 -10.47 20.95
N VAL A 401 -6.66 -9.38 20.35
CA VAL A 401 -7.66 -9.47 19.28
C VAL A 401 -7.03 -10.03 18.02
N ILE A 402 -7.76 -10.95 17.37
CA ILE A 402 -7.47 -11.52 16.05
C ILE A 402 -8.61 -11.12 15.11
N ARG A 403 -8.28 -10.75 13.87
CA ARG A 403 -9.24 -10.26 12.87
C ARG A 403 -9.19 -11.05 11.54
N GLY A 404 -10.20 -10.85 10.69
CA GLY A 404 -10.21 -11.25 9.28
C GLY A 404 -10.72 -12.66 8.96
N GLY A 405 -10.72 -13.57 9.93
CA GLY A 405 -11.06 -14.98 9.67
C GLY A 405 -9.97 -15.70 8.86
N SER A 406 -10.18 -16.96 8.56
CA SER A 406 -9.20 -17.81 7.86
C SER A 406 -9.87 -18.69 6.80
N PHE A 407 -9.09 -19.44 6.03
CA PHE A 407 -9.62 -20.45 5.10
C PHE A 407 -10.52 -21.50 5.76
N SER A 408 -10.42 -21.66 7.09
CA SER A 408 -11.24 -22.58 7.89
C SER A 408 -12.38 -21.90 8.66
N SER A 409 -12.51 -20.58 8.55
CA SER A 409 -13.60 -19.80 9.15
C SER A 409 -14.81 -19.77 8.24
N ASN A 410 -16.00 -19.49 8.80
CA ASN A 410 -17.19 -19.20 8.00
C ASN A 410 -17.28 -17.71 7.62
N LYS A 411 -18.28 -17.37 6.81
CA LYS A 411 -18.51 -15.99 6.36
C LYS A 411 -18.79 -15.02 7.52
N GLU A 412 -19.54 -15.43 8.54
CA GLU A 412 -19.87 -14.59 9.70
C GLU A 412 -18.60 -14.23 10.51
N GLU A 413 -17.68 -15.19 10.65
CA GLU A 413 -16.38 -15.04 11.32
C GLU A 413 -15.36 -14.23 10.50
N SER A 414 -15.69 -13.93 9.23
CA SER A 414 -14.81 -13.25 8.27
C SER A 414 -15.32 -11.86 7.87
N THR A 415 -16.32 -11.33 8.58
CA THR A 415 -16.75 -9.94 8.44
C THR A 415 -15.66 -8.98 8.94
N SER A 416 -15.65 -7.76 8.42
CA SER A 416 -14.65 -6.74 8.73
C SER A 416 -14.62 -6.36 10.21
N TYR A 417 -15.74 -6.51 10.91
CA TYR A 417 -15.89 -6.14 12.32
C TYR A 417 -15.85 -7.33 13.29
N HIS A 418 -15.85 -8.58 12.78
CA HIS A 418 -15.77 -9.77 13.63
C HIS A 418 -14.47 -9.78 14.44
N ARG A 419 -14.57 -10.24 15.68
CA ARG A 419 -13.46 -10.33 16.62
C ARG A 419 -13.30 -11.77 17.05
N SER A 420 -12.10 -12.31 16.84
CA SER A 420 -11.62 -13.47 17.56
C SER A 420 -10.57 -13.02 18.56
N PHE A 421 -10.08 -13.96 19.39
CA PHE A 421 -9.02 -13.67 20.35
C PHE A 421 -8.10 -14.88 20.52
N GLY A 422 -6.88 -14.60 20.95
CA GLY A 422 -5.89 -15.61 21.30
C GLY A 422 -5.03 -15.18 22.47
N GLY A 423 -4.11 -16.05 22.88
CA GLY A 423 -3.31 -15.97 24.10
C GLY A 423 -3.61 -17.08 25.10
N ILE A 424 -4.14 -18.23 24.69
CA ILE A 424 -4.45 -19.38 25.56
C ILE A 424 -3.41 -20.50 25.37
N PRO A 425 -2.71 -20.96 26.41
CA PRO A 425 -2.74 -20.46 27.78
C PRO A 425 -1.95 -19.15 27.97
N ASN A 426 -1.14 -18.76 26.99
CA ASN A 426 -0.42 -17.48 26.99
C ASN A 426 0.01 -17.07 25.57
N LEU A 427 0.45 -15.82 25.43
CA LEU A 427 0.90 -15.22 24.16
C LEU A 427 2.19 -15.83 23.56
N LYS A 428 2.93 -16.67 24.29
CA LYS A 428 4.17 -17.33 23.85
C LYS A 428 3.95 -18.72 23.25
N THR A 429 2.79 -19.34 23.52
CA THR A 429 2.53 -20.73 23.10
C THR A 429 1.33 -20.85 22.19
N ASP A 430 0.40 -19.89 22.24
CA ASP A 430 -0.83 -19.96 21.47
C ASP A 430 -0.62 -19.58 20.00
N ARG A 431 -0.63 -20.58 19.12
CA ARG A 431 -0.35 -20.46 17.67
C ARG A 431 -1.67 -20.41 16.90
N ARG A 432 -2.15 -19.21 16.57
CA ARG A 432 -3.51 -19.04 16.00
C ARG A 432 -3.60 -18.30 14.68
N ALA A 433 -2.69 -17.38 14.44
CA ALA A 433 -2.87 -16.38 13.40
C ALA A 433 -1.58 -16.13 12.64
N GLY A 434 -1.73 -15.60 11.44
CA GLY A 434 -0.67 -14.94 10.68
C GLY A 434 -0.58 -13.47 11.06
N ILE A 435 -0.01 -12.67 10.15
CA ILE A 435 0.27 -11.27 10.41
C ILE A 435 0.18 -10.41 9.15
N ARG A 436 -0.17 -9.15 9.39
CA ARG A 436 -0.03 -7.99 8.51
C ARG A 436 0.47 -6.85 9.36
N LEU A 437 1.39 -6.04 8.85
CA LEU A 437 2.03 -5.00 9.65
C LEU A 437 1.63 -3.61 9.22
N VAL A 438 1.80 -2.66 10.14
CA VAL A 438 1.62 -1.24 9.90
C VAL A 438 2.89 -0.47 10.19
N TRP A 439 3.03 0.67 9.51
CA TRP A 439 4.14 1.58 9.65
C TRP A 439 3.60 3.00 9.80
N ASP A 440 4.04 3.68 10.85
CA ASP A 440 3.67 5.06 11.10
C ASP A 440 4.35 5.99 10.09
N LEU A 441 3.72 7.13 9.80
CA LEU A 441 4.27 8.13 8.89
C LEU A 441 5.64 8.63 9.42
N PRO A 442 6.70 8.62 8.60
CA PRO A 442 8.00 9.19 8.98
C PRO A 442 7.87 10.68 9.35
N GLY A 443 8.51 11.11 10.43
CA GLY A 443 8.58 12.53 10.81
C GLY A 443 7.49 13.03 11.76
N ARG A 444 6.80 12.14 12.48
CA ARG A 444 6.00 12.48 13.66
C ARG A 444 6.67 12.02 14.95
#